data_AF-A0A3L8CHT0-F1
#
_entry.id   AF-A0A3L8CHT0-F1
#
_cell.length_a   1.000
_cell.length_b   1.000
_cell.length_c   1.000
_cell.angle_alpha   90.00
_cell.angle_beta   90.00
_cell.angle_gamma   90.00
#
_symmetry.space_group_name_H-M   'P 1'
#
loop_
_entity.id
_entity.type
_entity.pdbx_description
1 polymer ?
#
loop_
_entity_poly.entity_id
_entity_poly.type
_entity_poly.pdbx_seq_one_letter_code
_entity_poly.pdbx_strand_id
1 'polypeptide(L)'
;MVQPTRTSSTAEIAKNAGAPGKTTKTNQVVVSGSYMEILIGGPYARDKEEHLFGHAALHVFVGGNDFIYDFGRYGRTWGNFDSEGEGVLNVWTSFKTYISGENSLGRVTTGFVYNLDIAKAQAIVAYFDGVIAQKKEIRKKLQQLLVMCCLVIIIQR
;
A
#
# COMPACT_ATOMS: atom_id res chain seq x y z
N MET A 1 24.80 8.07 29.77
CA MET A 1 24.20 8.09 28.41
C MET A 1 22.90 8.88 28.50
N VAL A 2 22.81 10.02 27.81
CA VAL A 2 21.57 10.83 27.77
C VAL A 2 20.71 10.30 26.64
N GLN A 3 19.51 9.83 26.97
CA GLN A 3 18.56 9.29 26.02
C GLN A 3 18.05 10.45 25.13
N PRO A 4 18.10 10.34 23.79
CA PRO A 4 17.68 11.43 22.92
C PRO A 4 16.17 11.65 23.03
N THR A 5 15.79 12.82 23.52
CA THR A 5 14.39 13.26 23.64
C THR A 5 13.83 13.56 22.26
N ARG A 6 12.97 12.68 21.73
CA ARG A 6 12.23 12.93 20.50
C ARG A 6 11.08 13.89 20.79
N THR A 7 11.14 15.09 20.21
CA THR A 7 9.98 16.00 20.19
C THR A 7 9.30 15.83 18.84
N SER A 8 8.05 15.37 18.83
CA SER A 8 7.26 15.23 17.59
C SER A 8 6.28 16.40 17.48
N SER A 9 6.17 16.98 16.28
CA SER A 9 5.16 17.99 15.93
C SER A 9 4.62 17.67 14.54
N THR A 10 3.32 17.85 14.34
CA THR A 10 2.63 17.61 13.07
C THR A 10 2.93 18.73 12.06
N ALA A 11 3.10 18.38 10.79
CA ALA A 11 3.53 19.29 9.72
C ALA A 11 2.59 20.50 9.48
N GLU A 12 1.31 20.38 9.82
CA GLU A 12 0.34 21.47 9.66
C GLU A 12 0.54 22.62 10.66
N ILE A 13 1.00 22.33 11.89
CA ILE A 13 1.30 23.36 12.90
C ILE A 13 2.63 24.06 12.55
N ALA A 14 3.61 23.30 12.07
CA ALA A 14 4.92 23.83 11.69
C ALA A 14 4.86 24.78 10.46
N LYS A 15 3.97 24.50 9.50
CA LYS A 15 3.77 25.37 8.31
C LYS A 15 3.14 26.73 8.64
N ASN A 16 2.24 26.80 9.63
CA ASN A 16 1.43 28.01 9.87
C ASN A 16 1.93 28.91 11.01
N ALA A 17 2.68 28.38 11.98
CA ALA A 17 3.12 29.15 13.16
C ALA A 17 4.64 29.15 13.39
N GLY A 18 5.38 28.25 12.71
CA GLY A 18 6.75 27.92 13.10
C GLY A 18 6.79 27.21 14.46
N ALA A 19 7.37 26.01 14.52
CA ALA A 19 7.58 25.32 15.78
C ALA A 19 8.95 25.72 16.35
N PRO A 20 9.04 26.35 17.53
CA PRO A 20 10.33 26.65 18.14
C PRO A 20 11.01 25.35 18.58
N GLY A 21 12.18 25.06 18.01
CA GLY A 21 13.00 23.91 18.38
C GLY A 21 14.48 24.27 18.42
N LYS A 22 15.19 23.90 19.50
CA LYS A 22 16.65 23.97 19.55
C LYS A 22 17.25 22.75 18.84
N THR A 23 17.79 22.96 17.65
CA THR A 23 18.57 21.93 16.94
C THR A 23 20.02 21.94 17.41
N THR A 24 20.60 20.77 17.67
CA THR A 24 22.05 20.55 17.80
C THR A 24 22.51 19.63 16.67
N LYS A 25 23.83 19.52 16.38
CA LYS A 25 24.37 18.57 15.37
C LYS A 25 23.88 17.12 15.57
N THR A 26 23.39 16.78 16.76
CA THR A 26 22.95 15.44 17.19
C THR A 26 21.43 15.23 17.18
N ASN A 27 20.61 16.27 16.99
CA ASN A 27 19.15 16.17 17.01
C ASN A 27 18.53 16.73 15.72
N GLN A 28 17.92 15.86 14.92
CA GLN A 28 17.17 16.24 13.72
C GLN A 28 15.72 16.56 14.04
N VAL A 29 15.21 17.69 13.54
CA VAL A 29 13.77 17.97 13.52
C VAL A 29 13.21 17.29 12.28
N VAL A 30 12.41 16.25 12.48
CA VAL A 30 11.69 15.58 11.40
C VAL A 30 10.28 16.15 11.37
N VAL A 31 9.98 16.94 10.34
CA VAL A 31 8.62 17.38 10.05
C VAL A 31 7.95 16.26 9.26
N SER A 32 7.34 15.29 9.96
CA SER A 32 6.63 14.18 9.32
C SER A 32 5.21 14.61 8.95
N GLY A 33 5.08 15.16 7.73
CA GLY A 33 3.78 15.40 7.10
C GLY A 33 3.19 14.13 6.52
N SER A 34 1.95 14.21 6.04
CA SER A 34 1.43 13.14 5.20
C SER A 34 2.15 13.15 3.85
N TYR A 35 2.36 11.98 3.27
CA TYR A 35 2.98 11.86 1.96
C TYR A 35 2.44 10.65 1.22
N MET A 36 2.65 10.65 -0.08
CA MET A 36 2.59 9.45 -0.89
C MET A 36 3.95 9.16 -1.49
N GLU A 37 4.21 7.89 -1.76
CA GLU A 37 5.44 7.41 -2.33
C GLU A 37 5.10 6.36 -3.40
N ILE A 38 5.61 6.56 -4.61
CA ILE A 38 5.52 5.54 -5.66
C ILE A 38 6.75 4.67 -5.52
N LEU A 39 6.54 3.40 -5.19
CA LEU A 39 7.58 2.39 -5.00
C LEU A 39 7.75 1.63 -6.29
N ILE A 40 8.94 1.69 -6.89
CA ILE A 40 9.30 0.95 -8.10
C ILE A 40 10.37 -0.09 -7.73
N GLY A 41 9.98 -1.35 -7.73
CA GLY A 41 10.88 -2.49 -7.60
C GLY A 41 11.76 -2.62 -8.85
N GLY A 42 13.05 -2.82 -8.68
CA GLY A 42 13.96 -3.15 -9.77
C GLY A 42 13.77 -4.59 -10.28
N PRO A 43 14.56 -4.97 -11.31
CA PRO A 43 14.56 -6.34 -11.81
C PRO A 43 14.96 -7.35 -10.72
N TYR A 44 14.48 -8.58 -10.86
CA TYR A 44 14.73 -9.66 -9.91
C TYR A 44 14.67 -11.03 -10.57
N ALA A 45 15.39 -11.99 -10.00
CA ALA A 45 15.34 -13.38 -10.42
C ALA A 45 14.57 -14.20 -9.39
N ARG A 46 13.61 -15.01 -9.87
CA ARG A 46 12.88 -15.96 -9.03
C ARG A 46 12.70 -17.26 -9.79
N ASP A 47 12.94 -18.39 -9.13
CA ASP A 47 12.70 -19.72 -9.70
C ASP A 47 13.40 -19.96 -11.07
N LYS A 48 14.57 -19.33 -11.29
CA LYS A 48 15.37 -19.32 -12.53
C LYS A 48 14.77 -18.51 -13.69
N GLU A 49 13.73 -17.74 -13.43
CA GLU A 49 13.15 -16.78 -14.37
C GLU A 49 13.59 -15.36 -14.02
N GLU A 50 14.02 -14.61 -15.04
CA GLU A 50 14.40 -13.20 -14.92
C GLU A 50 13.16 -12.34 -15.15
N HIS A 51 12.82 -11.55 -14.13
CA HIS A 51 11.74 -10.58 -14.22
C HIS A 51 12.36 -9.19 -14.42
N LEU A 52 12.46 -8.80 -15.70
CA LEU A 52 13.10 -7.55 -16.12
C LEU A 52 12.25 -6.31 -15.83
N PHE A 53 10.93 -6.47 -15.70
CA PHE A 53 10.01 -5.37 -15.46
C PHE A 53 9.73 -5.24 -13.96
N GLY A 54 9.99 -4.04 -13.46
CA GLY A 54 9.75 -3.67 -12.08
C GLY A 54 8.28 -3.73 -11.67
N HIS A 55 8.04 -4.06 -10.40
CA HIS A 55 6.72 -3.97 -9.79
C HIS A 55 6.50 -2.56 -9.21
N ALA A 56 5.27 -2.03 -9.30
CA ALA A 56 4.93 -0.73 -8.77
C ALA A 56 3.87 -0.81 -7.68
N ALA A 57 4.14 -0.22 -6.52
CA ALA A 57 3.19 -0.07 -5.43
C ALA A 57 3.06 1.40 -5.00
N LEU A 58 1.90 1.77 -4.49
CA LEU A 58 1.64 3.08 -3.92
C LEU A 58 1.67 3.00 -2.40
N HIS A 59 2.58 3.72 -1.77
CA HIS A 59 2.63 3.90 -0.33
C HIS A 59 2.04 5.26 0.05
N VAL A 60 1.17 5.28 1.06
CA VAL A 60 0.55 6.47 1.61
C VAL A 60 0.77 6.48 3.12
N PHE A 61 1.41 7.52 3.62
CA PHE A 61 1.58 7.76 5.05
C PHE A 61 0.67 8.89 5.49
N VAL A 62 -0.27 8.59 6.39
CA VAL A 62 -1.24 9.58 6.89
C VAL A 62 -1.59 9.32 8.35
N GLY A 63 -1.53 10.38 9.15
CA GLY A 63 -1.87 10.31 10.58
C GLY A 63 -1.04 9.30 11.38
N GLY A 64 0.18 8.99 10.95
CA GLY A 64 1.05 8.00 11.60
C GLY A 64 0.85 6.56 11.14
N ASN A 65 0.01 6.31 10.13
CA ASN A 65 -0.28 4.99 9.60
C ASN A 65 0.27 4.83 8.18
N ASP A 66 0.79 3.63 7.89
CA ASP A 66 1.20 3.22 6.55
C ASP A 66 0.04 2.51 5.84
N PHE A 67 -0.20 2.86 4.58
CA PHE A 67 -1.07 2.12 3.67
C PHE A 67 -0.29 1.87 2.38
N ILE A 68 -0.15 0.62 1.98
CA ILE A 68 0.51 0.25 0.72
C ILE A 68 -0.49 -0.50 -0.14
N TYR A 69 -0.69 0.02 -1.34
CA TYR A 69 -1.56 -0.52 -2.38
C TYR A 69 -0.67 -1.10 -3.48
N ASP A 70 -0.64 -2.42 -3.54
CA ASP A 70 0.18 -3.20 -4.45
C ASP A 70 -0.76 -3.91 -5.42
N PHE A 71 -0.73 -3.50 -6.69
CA PHE A 71 -1.56 -4.10 -7.73
C PHE A 71 -0.71 -4.91 -8.70
N GLY A 72 -1.08 -6.18 -8.87
CA GLY A 72 -0.36 -7.08 -9.77
C GLY A 72 -1.19 -8.30 -10.15
N ARG A 73 -0.62 -9.15 -11.02
CA ARG A 73 -1.19 -10.46 -11.34
C ARG A 73 -0.73 -11.47 -10.29
N TYR A 74 -1.38 -11.48 -9.13
CA TYR A 74 -1.06 -12.40 -8.02
C TYR A 74 -2.00 -13.60 -7.91
N GLY A 75 -3.07 -13.62 -8.69
CA GLY A 75 -3.93 -14.80 -8.81
C GLY A 75 -3.42 -15.73 -9.91
N ARG A 76 -4.35 -16.46 -10.53
CA ARG A 76 -4.00 -17.38 -11.62
C ARG A 76 -3.62 -16.60 -12.89
N THR A 77 -2.58 -17.03 -13.59
CA THR A 77 -2.23 -16.56 -14.96
C THR A 77 -2.67 -17.58 -16.00
N TRP A 78 -2.92 -17.12 -17.24
CA TRP A 78 -3.28 -17.96 -18.38
C TRP A 78 -2.98 -17.27 -19.72
N GLY A 79 -3.30 -17.94 -20.83
CA GLY A 79 -3.04 -17.45 -22.19
C GLY A 79 -1.64 -17.78 -22.68
N ASN A 80 -1.35 -17.41 -23.93
CA ASN A 80 -0.02 -17.64 -24.49
C ASN A 80 1.01 -16.80 -23.71
N PHE A 81 2.04 -17.45 -23.17
CA PHE A 81 3.11 -16.81 -22.39
C PHE A 81 2.62 -16.07 -21.14
N ASP A 82 1.58 -16.57 -20.46
CA ASP A 82 1.01 -15.95 -19.25
C ASP A 82 0.65 -14.47 -19.45
N SER A 83 0.19 -14.14 -20.67
CA SER A 83 -0.22 -12.79 -21.06
C SER A 83 -1.46 -12.31 -20.29
N GLU A 84 -2.28 -13.24 -19.82
CA GLU A 84 -3.49 -12.96 -19.04
C GLU A 84 -3.31 -13.39 -17.57
N GLY A 85 -4.07 -12.78 -16.68
CA GLY A 85 -4.11 -13.22 -15.29
C GLY A 85 -5.02 -12.38 -14.40
N GLU A 86 -5.32 -12.89 -13.23
CA GLU A 86 -6.19 -12.21 -12.28
C GLU A 86 -5.47 -11.02 -11.65
N GLY A 87 -5.98 -9.81 -11.88
CA GLY A 87 -5.56 -8.61 -11.18
C GLY A 87 -5.97 -8.65 -9.71
N VAL A 88 -4.98 -8.64 -8.83
CA VAL A 88 -5.13 -8.66 -7.38
C VAL A 88 -4.55 -7.37 -6.82
N LEU A 89 -5.34 -6.70 -5.97
CA LEU A 89 -4.89 -5.59 -5.15
C LEU A 89 -4.58 -6.12 -3.74
N ASN A 90 -3.30 -6.20 -3.41
CA ASN A 90 -2.83 -6.42 -2.05
C ASN A 90 -2.82 -5.10 -1.29
N VAL A 91 -3.23 -5.16 -0.02
CA VAL A 91 -3.27 -4.01 0.87
C VAL A 91 -2.43 -4.33 2.09
N TRP A 92 -1.41 -3.53 2.33
CA TRP A 92 -0.52 -3.68 3.48
C TRP A 92 -0.66 -2.48 4.41
N THR A 93 -0.61 -2.73 5.71
CA THR A 93 -0.73 -1.69 6.75
C THR A 93 0.58 -1.44 7.49
N SER A 94 1.70 -1.92 6.93
CA SER A 94 3.04 -1.85 7.52
C SER A 94 4.06 -1.78 6.39
N PHE A 95 4.71 -0.64 6.25
CA PHE A 95 5.75 -0.46 5.24
C PHE A 95 6.91 -1.44 5.46
N LYS A 96 7.28 -1.66 6.73
CA LYS A 96 8.34 -2.60 7.12
C LYS A 96 8.07 -4.02 6.63
N THR A 97 6.83 -4.48 6.76
CA THR A 97 6.44 -5.83 6.32
C THR A 97 6.48 -5.94 4.80
N TYR A 98 5.94 -4.93 4.11
CA TYR A 98 5.97 -4.86 2.65
C TYR A 98 7.40 -4.88 2.10
N ILE A 99 8.26 -3.95 2.53
CA ILE A 99 9.61 -3.81 1.99
C ILE A 99 10.50 -5.02 2.32
N SER A 100 10.26 -5.68 3.45
CA SER A 100 10.96 -6.94 3.78
C SER A 100 10.63 -8.05 2.79
N GLY A 101 9.39 -8.12 2.31
CA GLY A 101 8.97 -9.05 1.27
C GLY A 101 9.65 -8.75 -0.06
N GLU A 102 9.60 -7.49 -0.50
CA GLU A 102 10.26 -7.05 -1.73
C GLU A 102 11.77 -7.33 -1.71
N ASN A 103 12.46 -6.95 -0.62
CA ASN A 103 13.91 -7.15 -0.50
C ASN A 103 14.30 -8.63 -0.41
N SER A 104 13.40 -9.52 0.03
CA SER A 104 13.68 -10.96 0.06
C SER A 104 13.91 -11.56 -1.33
N LEU A 105 13.43 -10.88 -2.38
CA LEU A 105 13.64 -11.24 -3.77
C LEU A 105 14.97 -10.72 -4.35
N GLY A 106 15.83 -10.12 -3.52
CA GLY A 106 17.11 -9.55 -3.94
C GLY A 106 17.00 -8.29 -4.80
N ARG A 107 15.80 -7.71 -4.93
CA ARG A 107 15.59 -6.47 -5.67
C ARG A 107 15.86 -5.23 -4.83
N VAL A 108 16.22 -4.16 -5.53
CA VAL A 108 16.24 -2.80 -4.99
C VAL A 108 14.91 -2.14 -5.28
N THR A 109 14.21 -1.65 -4.26
CA THR A 109 12.99 -0.85 -4.44
C THR A 109 13.34 0.62 -4.28
N THR A 110 12.97 1.43 -5.27
CA THR A 110 13.19 2.88 -5.27
C THR A 110 11.88 3.61 -5.04
N GLY A 111 11.85 4.51 -4.07
CA GLY A 111 10.68 5.31 -3.73
C GLY A 111 10.76 6.73 -4.27
N PHE A 112 9.67 7.20 -4.88
CA PHE A 112 9.49 8.57 -5.34
C PHE A 112 8.46 9.27 -4.46
N VAL A 113 8.93 10.17 -3.59
CA VAL A 113 8.12 10.77 -2.52
C VAL A 113 7.48 12.09 -2.97
N TYR A 114 6.19 12.23 -2.68
CA TYR A 114 5.40 13.45 -2.85
C TYR A 114 4.75 13.82 -1.53
N ASN A 115 5.14 14.96 -0.96
CA ASN A 115 4.51 15.48 0.26
C ASN A 115 3.08 15.95 -0.03
N LEU A 116 2.14 15.56 0.82
CA LEU A 116 0.72 15.84 0.66
C LEU A 116 0.15 16.58 1.87
N ASP A 117 -0.90 17.36 1.63
CA ASP A 117 -1.78 17.82 2.69
C ASP A 117 -2.56 16.62 3.26
N ILE A 118 -2.89 16.65 4.56
CA ILE A 118 -3.54 15.51 5.23
C ILE A 118 -4.84 15.13 4.52
N ALA A 119 -5.65 16.11 4.13
CA ALA A 119 -6.91 15.88 3.42
C ALA A 119 -6.73 15.12 2.10
N LYS A 120 -5.65 15.39 1.36
CA LYS A 120 -5.36 14.68 0.09
C LYS A 120 -4.93 13.25 0.35
N ALA A 121 -4.07 13.02 1.36
CA ALA A 121 -3.67 11.67 1.74
C ALA A 121 -4.87 10.84 2.24
N GLN A 122 -5.75 11.43 3.04
CA GLN A 122 -7.01 10.80 3.47
C GLN A 122 -7.93 10.50 2.29
N ALA A 123 -8.03 11.38 1.29
CA ALA A 123 -8.83 11.14 0.09
C ALA A 123 -8.32 9.93 -0.72
N ILE A 124 -7.00 9.73 -0.80
CA ILE A 124 -6.42 8.54 -1.44
C ILE A 124 -6.83 7.28 -0.68
N VAL A 125 -6.69 7.27 0.66
CA VAL A 125 -7.10 6.12 1.49
C VAL A 125 -8.59 5.83 1.32
N ALA A 126 -9.44 6.85 1.40
CA ALA A 126 -10.89 6.72 1.24
C ALA A 126 -11.28 6.17 -0.14
N TYR A 127 -10.57 6.55 -1.20
CA TYR A 127 -10.79 5.99 -2.53
C TYR A 127 -10.57 4.48 -2.55
N PHE A 128 -9.43 4.00 -2.03
CA PHE A 128 -9.14 2.56 -2.01
C PHE A 128 -10.05 1.79 -1.06
N ASP A 129 -10.43 2.37 0.07
CA ASP A 129 -11.44 1.78 0.96
C ASP A 129 -12.77 1.57 0.22
N GLY A 130 -13.18 2.52 -0.62
CA GLY A 130 -14.34 2.40 -1.49
C GLY A 130 -14.23 1.24 -2.48
N VAL A 131 -13.07 1.11 -3.15
CA VAL A 131 -12.79 -0.01 -4.09
C VAL A 131 -12.87 -1.35 -3.36
N ILE A 132 -12.29 -1.46 -2.18
CA ILE A 132 -12.29 -2.68 -1.36
C ILE A 132 -13.72 -3.02 -0.90
N ALA A 133 -14.47 -2.03 -0.43
CA ALA A 133 -15.85 -2.20 0.02
C ALA A 133 -16.76 -2.67 -1.12
N GLN A 134 -16.64 -2.06 -2.32
CA GLN A 134 -17.40 -2.46 -3.50
C GLN A 134 -17.13 -3.93 -3.87
N LYS A 135 -15.86 -4.37 -3.86
CA LYS A 135 -15.50 -5.75 -4.16
C LYS A 135 -16.05 -6.74 -3.12
N LYS A 136 -16.06 -6.37 -1.83
CA LYS A 136 -16.70 -7.18 -0.77
C LYS A 136 -18.20 -7.34 -1.00
N GLU A 137 -18.89 -6.27 -1.39
CA GLU A 137 -20.33 -6.31 -1.64
C GLU A 137 -20.69 -7.19 -2.85
N ILE A 138 -19.93 -7.09 -3.94
CA ILE A 138 -20.09 -7.98 -5.11
C ILE A 138 -19.93 -9.45 -4.70
N ARG A 139 -18.91 -9.76 -3.91
CA ARG A 139 -18.66 -11.13 -3.42
C ARG A 139 -19.83 -11.66 -2.59
N LYS A 140 -20.38 -10.83 -1.70
CA LYS A 140 -21.53 -11.18 -0.86
C LYS A 140 -22.76 -11.50 -1.71
N LYS A 141 -23.07 -10.65 -2.70
CA LYS A 141 -24.19 -10.88 -3.63
C LYS A 141 -24.01 -12.17 -4.44
N LEU A 142 -22.81 -12.43 -4.93
CA LEU A 142 -22.49 -13.66 -5.66
C LEU A 142 -22.71 -14.91 -4.80
N GLN A 143 -22.26 -14.90 -3.55
CA GLN A 143 -22.48 -15.99 -2.60
C GLN A 143 -23.97 -16.23 -2.33
N GLN A 144 -24.75 -15.16 -2.13
CA GLN A 144 -26.20 -15.26 -1.92
C GLN A 144 -26.92 -15.87 -3.13
N LEU A 145 -26.55 -15.45 -4.35
CA LEU A 145 -27.12 -16.01 -5.59
C LEU A 145 -26.82 -17.51 -5.73
N LEU A 146 -25.58 -17.92 -5.44
CA LEU A 146 -25.16 -19.33 -5.50
C LEU A 146 -25.95 -20.20 -4.53
N VAL A 147 -26.18 -19.72 -3.30
CA VAL A 147 -27.02 -20.41 -2.30
C VAL A 147 -28.47 -20.51 -2.79
N MET A 148 -29.04 -19.44 -3.36
CA MET A 148 -30.40 -19.46 -3.91
C MET A 148 -30.53 -20.48 -5.07
N CYS A 149 -29.59 -20.51 -6.01
CA CYS A 149 -29.61 -21.47 -7.11
C CYS A 149 -29.52 -22.92 -6.62
N CYS A 150 -28.63 -23.22 -5.66
CA CYS A 150 -28.56 -24.55 -5.06
C CYS A 150 -29.87 -24.93 -4.35
N LEU A 151 -30.51 -24.00 -3.64
CA LEU A 151 -31.76 -24.26 -2.94
C LEU A 151 -32.90 -24.58 -3.93
N VAL A 152 -32.97 -23.86 -5.06
CA VAL A 152 -33.97 -24.12 -6.11
C VAL A 152 -33.76 -25.51 -6.77
N ILE A 153 -32.51 -25.92 -7.01
CA ILE A 153 -32.20 -27.25 -7.55
C ILE A 153 -32.59 -28.37 -6.58
N ILE A 154 -32.44 -28.15 -5.27
CA ILE A 154 -32.82 -29.12 -4.23
C ILE A 154 -34.35 -29.24 -4.10
N ILE A 155 -35.10 -28.14 -4.25
CA ILE A 155 -36.58 -28.14 -4.15
C ILE A 155 -37.26 -28.74 -5.41
N GLN A 156 -36.54 -28.80 -6.54
CA GLN A 156 -37.05 -29.35 -7.82
C GLN A 156 -36.71 -30.84 -8.03
N ARG A 157 -36.16 -31.53 -7.01
CA ARG A 157 -35.93 -32.98 -6.98
C ARG A 157 -36.79 -33.63 -5.90
#